data_AF-A0A7S1BEM3-F1
#
_entry.id   AF-A0A7S1BEM3-F1
#
_cell.length_a   1.000
_cell.length_b   1.000
_cell.length_c   1.000
_cell.angle_alpha   90.00
_cell.angle_beta   90.00
_cell.angle_gamma   90.00
#
_symmetry.space_group_name_H-M   'P 1'
#
loop_
_entity.id
_entity.type
_entity.pdbx_description
1 polymer ?
#
loop_
_entity_poly.entity_id
_entity_poly.type
_entity_poly.pdbx_seq_one_letter_code
_entity_poly.pdbx_strand_id
1 'polypeptide(L)'
;ADVSDRVLAGAGGEGADPKERADRIRDVRQEIAQAAQSAAAADFDANTVRCDVVEMVPDRSYVLFTYRRLRDVRIVYVPPKSLGGFGGDTDNFEWPRHTADFTLLRAYVPPTTDAGSAEGYHPENVPY
;
A
#
# COMPACT_ATOMS: atom_id res chain seq x y z
N ALA A 1 -4.93 12.38 -0.59
CA ALA A 1 -5.75 13.57 -0.26
C ALA A 1 -5.66 13.81 1.24
N ASP A 2 -5.58 15.07 1.67
CA ASP A 2 -5.64 15.40 3.10
C ASP A 2 -7.06 15.18 3.64
N VAL A 3 -7.19 14.45 4.76
CA VAL A 3 -8.46 14.17 5.44
C VAL A 3 -8.39 14.49 6.93
N SER A 4 -7.40 15.27 7.36
CA SER A 4 -7.11 15.56 8.76
C SER A 4 -8.32 16.12 9.51
N ASP A 5 -8.98 17.15 8.96
CA ASP A 5 -10.15 17.77 9.58
C ASP A 5 -11.30 16.78 9.78
N ARG A 6 -11.52 15.89 8.80
CA ARG A 6 -12.58 14.87 8.86
C ARG A 6 -12.31 13.83 9.94
N VAL A 7 -11.05 13.40 10.07
CA VAL A 7 -10.64 12.43 11.09
C VAL A 7 -10.71 13.06 12.48
N LEU A 8 -10.17 14.28 12.63
CA LEU A 8 -10.11 14.97 13.92
C LEU A 8 -11.48 15.45 14.41
N ALA A 9 -12.41 15.79 13.50
CA ALA A 9 -13.78 16.11 13.88
C ALA A 9 -14.49 14.94 14.60
N GLY A 10 -14.14 13.69 14.27
CA GLY A 10 -14.70 12.50 14.91
C GLY A 10 -13.95 12.04 16.17
N ALA A 11 -12.80 12.63 16.50
CA ALA A 11 -11.96 12.22 17.62
C ALA A 11 -12.57 12.55 19.01
N GLY A 12 -13.57 13.43 19.07
CA GLY A 12 -14.13 13.94 20.31
C GLY A 12 -13.41 15.19 20.84
N GLY A 13 -14.07 15.91 21.74
CA GLY A 13 -13.54 17.15 22.33
C GLY A 13 -12.41 16.95 23.35
N GLU A 14 -11.83 18.05 23.80
CA GLU A 14 -10.83 18.04 24.87
C GLU A 14 -11.36 17.36 26.14
N GLY A 15 -10.55 16.45 26.71
CA GLY A 15 -10.92 15.68 27.91
C GLY A 15 -11.62 14.34 27.64
N ALA A 16 -11.77 13.93 26.37
CA ALA A 16 -12.19 12.56 26.04
C ALA A 16 -11.20 11.52 26.58
N ASP A 17 -11.73 10.35 26.97
CA ASP A 17 -10.90 9.22 27.37
C ASP A 17 -9.92 8.85 26.23
N PRO A 18 -8.61 8.69 26.50
CA PRO A 18 -7.62 8.45 25.45
C PRO A 18 -7.91 7.20 24.60
N LYS A 19 -8.45 6.14 25.20
CA LYS A 19 -8.80 4.91 24.47
C LYS A 19 -10.01 5.15 23.58
N GLU A 20 -11.05 5.78 24.13
CA GLU A 20 -12.25 6.11 23.36
C GLU A 20 -11.93 7.01 22.16
N ARG A 21 -11.05 8.01 22.35
CA ARG A 21 -10.57 8.86 21.25
C ARG A 21 -9.84 8.04 20.18
N ALA A 22 -8.93 7.15 20.58
CA ALA A 22 -8.20 6.29 19.65
C ALA A 22 -9.13 5.35 18.87
N ASP A 23 -10.12 4.76 19.53
CA ASP A 23 -11.13 3.91 18.90
C ASP A 23 -11.95 4.70 17.87
N ARG A 24 -12.42 5.91 18.20
CA ARG A 24 -13.14 6.77 17.25
C ARG A 24 -12.29 7.16 16.05
N ILE A 25 -11.04 7.54 16.26
CA ILE A 25 -10.12 7.87 15.14
C ILE A 25 -9.94 6.66 14.22
N ARG A 26 -9.74 5.47 14.78
CA ARG A 26 -9.65 4.23 13.99
C ARG A 26 -10.91 4.02 13.16
N ASP A 27 -12.08 4.16 13.76
CA ASP A 27 -13.36 3.89 13.11
C ASP A 27 -13.60 4.90 11.97
N VAL A 28 -13.37 6.20 12.21
CA VAL A 28 -13.49 7.25 11.18
C VAL A 28 -12.49 7.05 10.04
N ARG A 29 -11.25 6.65 10.33
CA ARG A 29 -10.26 6.32 9.30
C ARG A 29 -10.73 5.16 8.43
N GLN A 30 -11.28 4.11 9.05
CA GLN A 30 -11.82 2.96 8.35
C GLN A 30 -13.02 3.34 7.46
N GLU A 31 -13.95 4.14 7.98
CA GLU A 31 -15.10 4.64 7.22
C GLU A 31 -14.67 5.46 6.01
N ILE A 32 -13.74 6.40 6.19
CA ILE A 32 -13.22 7.22 5.08
C ILE A 32 -12.54 6.34 4.02
N ALA A 33 -11.71 5.39 4.45
CA ALA A 33 -11.03 4.47 3.54
C ALA A 33 -12.02 3.60 2.75
N GLN A 34 -13.04 3.04 3.42
CA GLN A 34 -14.07 2.22 2.78
C GLN A 34 -14.90 3.02 1.78
N ALA A 35 -15.35 4.21 2.17
CA ALA A 35 -16.10 5.09 1.28
C ALA A 35 -15.28 5.47 0.03
N ALA A 36 -13.99 5.79 0.22
CA ALA A 36 -13.08 6.07 -0.88
C ALA A 36 -12.86 4.86 -1.79
N GLN A 37 -12.75 3.65 -1.22
CA GLN A 37 -12.60 2.43 -1.99
C GLN A 37 -13.85 2.10 -2.81
N SER A 38 -15.04 2.23 -2.22
CA SER A 38 -16.31 2.05 -2.94
C SER A 38 -16.48 3.07 -4.07
N ALA A 39 -16.07 4.33 -3.86
CA ALA A 39 -16.11 5.35 -4.90
C ALA A 39 -15.13 5.03 -6.04
N ALA A 40 -13.91 4.61 -5.73
CA ALA A 40 -12.90 4.28 -6.73
C ALA A 40 -13.20 2.98 -7.51
N ALA A 41 -14.03 2.09 -6.95
CA ALA A 41 -14.50 0.88 -7.62
C ALA A 41 -15.43 1.16 -8.83
N ALA A 42 -15.85 2.41 -9.04
CA ALA A 42 -16.56 2.80 -10.26
C ALA A 42 -15.61 2.91 -11.47
N ASP A 43 -14.36 3.29 -11.25
CA ASP A 43 -13.37 3.53 -12.29
C ASP A 43 -12.42 2.33 -12.50
N PHE A 44 -12.40 1.39 -11.56
CA PHE A 44 -11.53 0.22 -11.53
C PHE A 44 -12.26 -0.99 -10.96
N ASP A 45 -11.80 -2.21 -11.26
CA ASP A 45 -12.31 -3.41 -10.58
C ASP A 45 -12.14 -3.26 -9.05
N ALA A 46 -13.21 -3.52 -8.29
CA ALA A 46 -13.28 -3.30 -6.85
C ALA A 46 -12.16 -4.02 -6.06
N ASN A 47 -11.63 -5.12 -6.60
CA ASN A 47 -10.56 -5.90 -5.99
C ASN A 47 -9.15 -5.40 -6.35
N THR A 48 -9.05 -4.45 -7.29
CA THR A 48 -7.82 -3.82 -7.77
C THR A 48 -7.56 -2.43 -7.18
N VAL A 49 -8.44 -1.94 -6.32
CA VAL A 49 -8.23 -0.69 -5.58
C VAL A 49 -8.18 -0.95 -4.08
N ARG A 50 -7.22 -0.32 -3.42
CA ARG A 50 -7.14 -0.26 -1.96
C ARG A 50 -7.03 1.19 -1.53
N CYS A 51 -7.87 1.60 -0.60
CA CYS A 51 -7.76 2.91 0.04
C CYS A 51 -7.33 2.74 1.49
N ASP A 52 -6.49 3.64 1.98
CA ASP A 52 -6.00 3.62 3.37
C ASP A 52 -5.82 5.05 3.88
N VAL A 53 -6.17 5.30 5.15
CA VAL A 53 -5.93 6.60 5.80
C VAL A 53 -4.76 6.44 6.76
N VAL A 54 -3.63 7.03 6.37
CA VAL A 54 -2.37 6.96 7.10
C VAL A 54 -2.19 8.20 7.95
N GLU A 55 -1.78 7.99 9.19
CA GLU A 55 -1.34 9.05 10.07
C GLU A 55 0.09 9.45 9.71
N MET A 56 0.27 10.69 9.26
CA MET A 56 1.58 11.20 8.84
C MET A 56 2.32 11.88 9.99
N VAL A 57 1.57 12.52 10.88
CA VAL A 57 2.06 13.14 12.12
C VAL A 57 1.08 12.72 13.22
N PRO A 58 1.58 12.13 14.31
CA PRO A 58 0.74 11.67 15.41
C PRO A 58 -0.25 12.75 15.83
N ASP A 59 -1.52 12.37 15.86
CA ASP A 59 -2.67 13.18 16.30
C ASP A 59 -2.89 14.50 15.56
N ARG A 60 -2.24 14.71 14.41
CA ARG A 60 -2.30 16.00 13.71
C ARG A 60 -2.62 15.93 12.24
N SER A 61 -2.07 14.96 11.51
CA SER A 61 -2.26 14.92 10.07
C SER A 61 -2.56 13.52 9.58
N TYR A 62 -3.62 13.40 8.79
CA TYR A 62 -4.11 12.15 8.23
C TYR A 62 -4.28 12.31 6.71
N VAL A 63 -3.69 11.39 5.95
CA VAL A 63 -3.71 11.42 4.49
C VAL A 63 -4.37 10.14 3.98
N LEU A 64 -5.40 10.31 3.15
CA LEU A 64 -6.00 9.24 2.37
C LEU A 64 -5.11 8.93 1.16
N PHE A 65 -4.68 7.68 1.07
CA PHE A 65 -4.00 7.11 -0.09
C PHE A 65 -4.93 6.17 -0.83
N THR A 66 -4.96 6.29 -2.15
CA THR A 66 -5.66 5.36 -3.05
C THR A 66 -4.60 4.66 -3.89
N TYR A 67 -4.57 3.33 -3.80
CA TYR A 67 -3.59 2.48 -4.45
C TYR A 67 -4.26 1.60 -5.48
N ARG A 68 -3.62 1.46 -6.65
CA ARG A 68 -3.90 0.35 -7.55
C ARG A 68 -3.16 -0.88 -7.05
N ARG A 69 -3.92 -1.92 -6.70
CA ARG A 69 -3.41 -3.20 -6.21
C ARG A 69 -3.17 -4.15 -7.38
N LEU A 70 -1.91 -4.35 -7.73
CA LEU A 70 -1.47 -5.36 -8.70
C LEU A 70 -1.18 -6.65 -7.95
N ARG A 71 -1.90 -7.73 -8.28
CA ARG A 71 -1.81 -9.03 -7.58
C ARG A 71 -0.98 -10.08 -8.32
N ASP A 72 -0.65 -9.84 -9.58
CA ASP A 72 0.26 -10.68 -10.36
C ASP A 72 1.58 -9.93 -10.53
N VAL A 73 2.57 -10.26 -9.69
CA VAL A 73 3.92 -9.70 -9.74
C VAL A 73 4.89 -10.86 -9.89
N ARG A 74 5.68 -10.85 -10.97
CA ARG A 74 6.59 -11.94 -11.33
C ARG A 74 8.03 -11.47 -11.22
N ILE A 75 8.90 -12.36 -10.76
CA ILE A 75 10.34 -12.15 -10.77
C ILE A 75 10.82 -12.17 -12.22
N VAL A 76 11.55 -11.12 -12.63
CA VAL A 76 12.19 -11.02 -13.95
C VAL A 76 13.67 -11.36 -13.85
N TYR A 77 14.33 -10.85 -12.81
CA TYR A 77 15.76 -11.06 -12.61
C TYR A 77 16.13 -10.95 -11.14
N VAL A 78 16.98 -11.87 -10.68
CA VAL A 78 17.62 -11.82 -9.37
C VAL A 78 19.12 -11.97 -9.60
N PRO A 79 19.97 -11.04 -9.10
CA PRO A 79 21.41 -11.22 -9.19
C PRO A 79 21.87 -12.41 -8.32
N PRO A 80 23.03 -13.02 -8.62
CA PRO A 80 23.65 -13.99 -7.73
C PRO A 80 23.72 -13.47 -6.29
N LYS A 81 23.52 -14.36 -5.31
CA LYS A 81 23.56 -13.99 -3.88
C LYS A 81 24.91 -13.36 -3.48
N SER A 82 26.01 -13.75 -4.12
CA SER A 82 27.33 -13.15 -3.91
C SER A 82 27.40 -11.67 -4.28
N LEU A 83 26.49 -11.17 -5.13
CA LEU A 83 26.35 -9.77 -5.49
C LEU A 83 25.26 -9.09 -4.66
N GLY A 84 24.05 -9.66 -4.67
CA GLY A 84 22.89 -9.09 -3.98
C GLY A 84 23.02 -9.09 -2.46
N GLY A 85 23.77 -10.04 -1.90
CA GLY A 85 24.08 -10.15 -0.47
C GLY A 85 25.57 -10.06 -0.16
N PHE A 86 26.36 -9.41 -1.03
CA PHE A 86 27.79 -9.18 -0.77
C PHE A 86 27.99 -8.49 0.59
N GLY A 87 28.99 -8.92 1.35
CA GLY A 87 29.27 -8.41 2.69
C GLY A 87 28.34 -8.94 3.80
N GLY A 88 27.18 -9.49 3.43
CA GLY A 88 26.22 -10.08 4.36
C GLY A 88 25.86 -9.14 5.51
N ASP A 89 25.73 -9.74 6.70
CA ASP A 89 25.43 -9.04 7.95
C ASP A 89 26.62 -8.19 8.44
N THR A 90 27.86 -8.61 8.14
CA THR A 90 29.07 -7.87 8.54
C THR A 90 29.08 -6.46 7.97
N ASP A 91 28.65 -6.29 6.73
CA ASP A 91 28.62 -4.98 6.08
C ASP A 91 27.26 -4.27 6.28
N ASN A 92 26.29 -4.86 6.99
CA ASN A 92 24.96 -4.28 7.10
C ASN A 92 25.00 -3.01 7.97
N PHE A 93 24.41 -1.91 7.48
CA PHE A 93 24.53 -0.56 8.07
C PHE A 93 25.94 0.05 8.06
N GLU A 94 26.89 -0.51 7.31
CA GLU A 94 28.26 -0.01 7.21
C GLU A 94 28.53 0.76 5.90
N TRP A 95 29.57 1.60 5.94
CA TRP A 95 30.14 2.27 4.77
C TRP A 95 31.69 2.28 4.85
N PRO A 96 32.43 2.00 3.75
CA PRO A 96 31.97 1.78 2.38
C PRO A 96 31.29 0.43 2.16
N ARG A 97 30.21 0.43 1.36
CA ARG A 97 29.45 -0.77 1.00
C ARG A 97 29.52 -1.03 -0.49
N HIS A 98 29.63 -2.31 -0.86
CA HIS A 98 29.82 -2.77 -2.24
C HIS A 98 28.74 -3.80 -2.67
N THR A 99 27.60 -3.79 -1.99
CA THR A 99 26.49 -4.71 -2.25
C THR A 99 25.63 -4.24 -3.41
N ALA A 100 25.39 -5.10 -4.39
CA ALA A 100 24.50 -4.84 -5.53
C ALA A 100 23.07 -5.30 -5.20
N ASP A 101 22.46 -4.65 -4.20
CA ASP A 101 21.15 -5.03 -3.66
C ASP A 101 20.00 -4.53 -4.56
N PHE A 102 19.67 -5.33 -5.59
CA PHE A 102 18.52 -5.07 -6.46
C PHE A 102 17.90 -6.38 -6.98
N THR A 103 16.63 -6.29 -7.38
CA THR A 103 15.92 -7.33 -8.11
C THR A 103 14.98 -6.67 -9.10
N LEU A 104 14.67 -7.33 -10.22
CA LEU A 104 13.71 -6.82 -11.20
C LEU A 104 12.43 -7.63 -11.12
N LEU A 105 11.32 -6.92 -10.99
CA LEU A 105 9.97 -7.46 -10.98
C LEU A 105 9.19 -6.89 -12.17
N ARG A 106 8.17 -7.62 -12.61
CA ARG A 106 7.18 -7.13 -13.60
C ARG A 106 5.80 -7.40 -13.07
N ALA A 107 4.96 -6.36 -13.07
CA ALA A 107 3.56 -6.48 -12.75
C ALA A 107 2.74 -6.84 -14.00
N TYR A 108 1.66 -7.58 -13.78
CA TYR A 108 0.75 -8.08 -14.80
C TYR A 108 -0.69 -7.78 -14.40
N VAL A 109 -1.56 -7.62 -15.40
CA VAL A 109 -2.99 -7.37 -15.26
C VAL A 109 -3.80 -8.22 -16.25
N PRO A 110 -5.10 -8.43 -16.02
CA PRO A 110 -5.97 -9.01 -17.03
C PRO A 110 -5.87 -8.24 -18.35
N PRO A 111 -5.90 -8.92 -19.50
CA PRO A 111 -6.16 -8.26 -20.77
C PRO A 111 -7.53 -7.58 -20.76
N THR A 112 -7.78 -6.74 -21.76
CA THR A 112 -9.06 -6.02 -21.90
C THR A 112 -10.21 -6.92 -22.37
N THR A 113 -9.95 -8.19 -22.69
CA THR A 113 -10.95 -9.21 -23.02
C THR A 113 -11.33 -10.00 -21.76
N ASP A 114 -12.37 -10.83 -21.80
CA ASP A 114 -12.81 -11.66 -20.66
C ASP A 114 -11.83 -12.78 -20.26
N ALA A 115 -10.59 -12.76 -20.77
CA ALA A 115 -9.53 -13.67 -20.37
C ALA A 115 -8.72 -13.07 -19.21
N GLY A 116 -8.12 -13.89 -18.34
CA GLY A 116 -7.27 -13.40 -17.25
C GLY A 116 -7.96 -13.28 -15.88
N SER A 117 -7.22 -12.80 -14.88
CA SER A 117 -7.75 -12.57 -13.54
C SER A 117 -7.01 -11.46 -12.79
N ALA A 118 -7.78 -10.54 -12.20
CA ALA A 118 -7.28 -9.48 -11.33
C ALA A 118 -6.96 -9.97 -9.91
N GLU A 119 -7.40 -11.20 -9.57
CA GLU A 119 -7.27 -11.75 -8.22
C GLU A 119 -5.88 -12.31 -7.91
N GLY A 120 -5.02 -12.48 -8.93
CA GLY A 120 -3.68 -13.03 -8.77
C GLY A 120 -3.09 -13.49 -10.09
N TYR A 121 -2.17 -14.46 -10.02
CA TYR A 121 -1.54 -15.06 -11.20
C TYR A 121 -2.59 -15.68 -12.14
N HIS A 122 -2.46 -15.38 -13.43
CA HIS A 122 -3.15 -16.10 -14.49
C HIS A 122 -2.24 -16.19 -15.74
N PRO A 123 -2.21 -17.33 -16.45
CA PRO A 123 -1.37 -17.48 -17.65
C PRO A 123 -1.61 -16.40 -18.72
N GLU A 124 -2.88 -16.04 -18.92
CA GLU A 124 -3.31 -15.02 -19.90
C GLU A 124 -3.13 -13.56 -19.44
N ASN A 125 -2.68 -13.31 -18.20
CA ASN A 125 -2.42 -11.94 -17.78
C ASN A 125 -1.27 -11.35 -18.62
N VAL A 126 -1.39 -10.07 -18.97
CA VAL A 126 -0.43 -9.32 -19.80
C VAL A 126 0.35 -8.32 -18.94
N PRO A 127 1.57 -7.91 -19.36
CA PRO A 127 2.32 -6.88 -18.65
C PRO A 127 1.48 -5.61 -18.44
N TYR A 128 1.54 -5.05 -17.22
CA TYR A 128 0.84 -3.82 -16.85
C TYR A 128 1.31 -2.60 -17.64
#